data_AF-A0A2K5EY71-F1
#
_entry.id   AF-A0A2K5EY71-F1
#
_cell.length_a   1.000
_cell.length_b   1.000
_cell.length_c   1.000
_cell.angle_alpha   90.00
_cell.angle_beta   90.00
_cell.angle_gamma   90.00
#
_symmetry.space_group_name_H-M   'P 1'
#
loop_
_entity.id
_entity.type
_entity.pdbx_description
1 polymer ?
#
loop_
_entity_poly.entity_id
_entity_poly.type
_entity_poly.pdbx_seq_one_letter_code
_entity_poly.pdbx_strand_id
1 'polypeptide(L)'
;MASGVAVSDGVIKVFNDMKVRKSSMSEEVKKRKKAVLFCLSEDKKNIILEEGKEILVGDVGQTVDDPYATFVKMLPDKDCRYALYDANYETKESKKEDLVFIFWAPESAPFKSKMIYASSKDAIKKKLTGIKHELQANCYEEVKDRCTLAEKLGAVPSSPWRASLSSGSPTPALGGCRLPPSSGGGQSLHPSCQTDPPPPGFSSSLHP
;
A
#
# COMPACT_ATOMS: atom_id res chain seq x y z
N MET A 1 -9.64 -16.81 18.53
CA MET A 1 -9.54 -18.24 18.16
C MET A 1 -8.22 -18.45 17.47
N ALA A 2 -7.34 -19.29 18.01
CA ALA A 2 -6.09 -19.66 17.34
C ALA A 2 -6.39 -20.81 16.38
N SER A 3 -6.03 -20.69 15.10
CA SER A 3 -6.22 -21.72 14.08
C SER A 3 -5.38 -22.99 14.30
N GLY A 4 -4.59 -23.05 15.38
CA GLY A 4 -3.65 -24.14 15.64
C GLY A 4 -2.49 -24.20 14.65
N VAL A 5 -2.28 -23.15 13.86
CA VAL A 5 -1.25 -23.10 12.83
C VAL A 5 0.12 -22.80 13.44
N ALA A 6 1.07 -23.69 13.19
CA ALA A 6 2.47 -23.54 13.57
C ALA A 6 3.25 -22.76 12.50
N VAL A 7 4.40 -22.21 12.90
CA VAL A 7 5.32 -21.49 12.02
C VAL A 7 6.56 -22.35 11.85
N SER A 8 6.91 -22.68 10.61
CA SER A 8 8.11 -23.47 10.34
C SER A 8 9.38 -22.71 10.72
N ASP A 9 10.39 -23.44 11.19
CA ASP A 9 11.71 -22.90 11.53
C ASP A 9 12.37 -22.18 10.35
N GLY A 10 12.06 -22.60 9.11
CA GLY A 10 12.52 -21.93 7.89
C GLY A 10 12.08 -20.47 7.82
N VAL A 11 10.84 -20.17 8.21
CA VAL A 11 10.28 -18.81 8.25
C VAL A 11 11.02 -17.96 9.29
N ILE A 12 11.26 -18.53 10.47
CA ILE A 12 11.95 -17.85 11.57
C ILE A 12 13.41 -17.57 11.19
N LYS A 13 14.07 -18.55 10.56
CA LYS A 13 15.45 -18.40 10.06
C LYS A 13 15.54 -17.29 9.03
N VAL A 14 14.64 -17.26 8.04
CA VAL A 14 14.59 -16.21 7.02
C VAL A 14 14.35 -14.84 7.64
N PHE A 15 13.41 -14.72 8.58
CA PHE A 15 13.18 -13.47 9.28
C PHE A 15 14.39 -12.97 10.05
N ASN A 16 15.06 -13.85 10.80
CA ASN A 16 16.27 -13.49 11.55
C ASN A 16 17.41 -13.09 10.61
N ASP A 17 17.55 -13.76 9.47
CA ASP A 17 18.55 -13.42 8.45
C ASP A 17 18.29 -12.04 7.82
N MET A 18 17.02 -11.72 7.52
CA MET A 18 16.63 -10.39 7.03
C MET A 18 16.82 -9.30 8.10
N LYS A 19 16.62 -9.64 9.38
CA LYS A 19 16.78 -8.71 10.50
C LYS A 19 18.25 -8.44 10.83
N VAL A 20 19.10 -9.47 10.80
CA VAL A 20 20.53 -9.37 11.14
C VAL A 20 21.32 -9.02 9.89
N ARG A 21 21.56 -7.72 9.72
CA ARG A 21 22.29 -7.18 8.58
C ARG A 21 23.79 -7.49 8.67
N LYS A 22 24.25 -8.65 8.20
CA LYS A 22 25.70 -8.98 8.09
C LYS A 22 26.37 -8.23 6.95
N SER A 23 26.93 -7.05 7.20
CA SER A 23 27.42 -6.10 6.18
C SER A 23 28.88 -6.27 5.76
N SER A 24 29.49 -7.42 6.04
CA SER A 24 30.95 -7.55 5.96
C SER A 24 31.51 -7.94 4.57
N MET A 25 30.69 -8.46 3.65
CA MET A 25 31.16 -8.94 2.34
C MET A 25 30.14 -8.66 1.23
N SER A 26 30.59 -8.11 0.09
CA SER A 26 29.73 -7.66 -1.02
C SER A 26 28.84 -8.79 -1.58
N GLU A 27 29.33 -10.03 -1.61
CA GLU A 27 28.55 -11.20 -2.06
C GLU A 27 27.48 -11.63 -1.06
N GLU A 28 27.72 -11.48 0.25
CA GLU A 28 26.69 -11.76 1.27
C GLU A 28 25.57 -10.72 1.24
N VAL A 29 25.88 -9.45 0.92
CA VAL A 29 24.86 -8.40 0.76
C VAL A 29 23.95 -8.73 -0.42
N LYS A 30 24.49 -9.22 -1.54
CA LYS A 30 23.69 -9.62 -2.71
C LYS A 30 22.75 -10.80 -2.42
N LYS A 31 23.19 -11.74 -1.59
CA LYS A 31 22.38 -12.91 -1.17
C LYS A 31 21.30 -12.59 -0.14
N ARG A 32 21.23 -11.37 0.36
CA ARG A 32 20.16 -10.97 1.27
C ARG A 32 18.83 -10.98 0.56
N LYS A 33 17.78 -11.33 1.29
CA LYS A 33 16.43 -11.30 0.76
C LYS A 33 15.85 -9.89 0.93
N LYS A 34 15.44 -9.29 -0.18
CA LYS A 34 14.72 -8.02 -0.23
C LYS A 34 13.23 -8.24 0.04
N ALA A 35 12.67 -9.29 -0.55
CA ALA A 35 11.29 -9.68 -0.35
C ALA A 35 11.18 -11.21 -0.28
N VAL A 36 10.28 -11.72 0.55
CA VAL A 36 9.98 -13.16 0.64
C VAL A 36 8.49 -13.37 0.81
N LEU A 37 7.95 -14.40 0.15
CA LEU A 37 6.58 -14.83 0.32
C LEU A 37 6.52 -16.09 1.20
N PHE A 38 5.48 -16.16 2.01
CA PHE A 38 5.13 -17.31 2.83
C PHE A 38 3.70 -17.75 2.51
N CYS A 39 3.51 -19.06 2.52
CA CYS A 39 2.22 -19.69 2.31
C CYS A 39 1.89 -20.63 3.47
N LEU A 40 0.63 -21.00 3.56
CA LEU A 40 0.24 -22.14 4.38
C LEU A 40 0.58 -23.42 3.60
N SER A 41 1.10 -24.42 4.31
CA SER A 41 1.25 -25.77 3.78
C SER A 41 -0.10 -26.32 3.33
N GLU A 42 -0.07 -27.40 2.54
CA GLU A 42 -1.26 -28.06 2.00
C GLU A 42 -2.25 -28.47 3.11
N ASP A 43 -1.73 -28.94 4.25
CA ASP A 43 -2.51 -29.28 5.45
C ASP A 43 -3.13 -28.08 6.18
N LYS A 44 -2.75 -26.86 5.80
CA LYS A 44 -3.13 -25.59 6.43
C LYS A 44 -2.80 -25.49 7.91
N LYS A 45 -1.83 -26.29 8.37
CA LYS A 45 -1.36 -26.38 9.76
C LYS A 45 -0.01 -25.72 10.01
N ASN A 46 0.76 -25.45 8.96
CA ASN A 46 2.09 -24.86 9.06
C ASN A 46 2.20 -23.68 8.11
N ILE A 47 2.91 -22.64 8.52
CA ILE A 47 3.34 -21.54 7.65
C ILE A 47 4.77 -21.84 7.21
N ILE A 48 4.97 -21.89 5.90
CA ILE A 48 6.23 -22.24 5.24
C ILE A 48 6.66 -21.14 4.28
N LEU A 49 7.97 -21.11 3.98
CA LEU A 49 8.51 -20.28 2.92
C LEU A 49 8.02 -20.79 1.56
N GLU A 50 7.59 -19.89 0.69
CA GLU A 50 7.25 -20.25 -0.69
C GLU A 50 8.53 -20.21 -1.54
N GLU A 51 9.07 -21.39 -1.82
CA GLU A 51 10.31 -21.53 -2.61
C GLU A 51 10.13 -20.92 -4.01
N GLY A 52 11.14 -20.18 -4.48
CA GLY A 52 11.12 -19.50 -5.79
C GLY A 52 10.34 -18.18 -5.82
N LYS A 53 9.70 -17.78 -4.70
CA LYS A 53 9.01 -16.48 -4.57
C LYS A 53 9.73 -15.57 -3.57
N GLU A 54 11.01 -15.34 -3.85
CA GLU A 54 11.85 -14.40 -3.12
C GLU A 54 12.60 -13.48 -4.09
N ILE A 55 12.86 -12.25 -3.66
CA ILE A 55 13.70 -11.30 -4.40
C ILE A 55 14.95 -11.09 -3.57
N LEU A 56 16.13 -11.21 -4.18
CA LEU A 56 17.39 -10.91 -3.51
C LEU A 56 17.76 -9.44 -3.72
N VAL A 57 18.48 -8.87 -2.76
CA VAL A 57 19.01 -7.50 -2.85
C VAL A 57 19.98 -7.38 -4.02
N GLY A 58 20.73 -8.44 -4.32
CA GLY A 58 21.66 -8.45 -5.46
C GLY A 58 20.99 -8.43 -6.82
N ASP A 59 19.73 -8.87 -6.93
CA ASP A 59 18.94 -8.80 -8.16
C ASP A 59 18.49 -7.37 -8.46
N VAL A 60 18.34 -6.55 -7.41
CA VAL A 60 17.90 -5.15 -7.53
C VAL A 60 18.98 -4.33 -8.23
N GLY A 61 18.63 -3.76 -9.38
CA GLY A 61 19.55 -3.01 -10.23
C GLY A 61 20.39 -3.85 -11.20
N GLN A 62 20.21 -5.18 -11.22
CA GLN A 62 20.80 -6.06 -12.24
C GLN A 62 19.74 -6.69 -13.13
N THR A 63 18.84 -7.48 -12.53
CA THR A 63 17.78 -8.22 -13.21
C THR A 63 16.39 -7.65 -12.88
N VAL A 64 16.30 -6.95 -11.74
CA VAL A 64 15.07 -6.36 -11.22
C VAL A 64 15.28 -4.85 -11.07
N ASP A 65 14.71 -4.06 -11.98
CA ASP A 65 14.74 -2.59 -11.89
C ASP A 65 13.93 -2.08 -10.69
N ASP A 66 12.70 -2.57 -10.55
CA ASP A 66 11.80 -2.20 -9.47
C ASP A 66 11.43 -3.42 -8.61
N PRO A 67 12.01 -3.57 -7.41
CA PRO A 67 11.76 -4.72 -6.55
C PRO A 67 10.33 -4.76 -6.03
N TYR A 68 9.69 -3.60 -5.87
CA TYR A 68 8.33 -3.52 -5.37
C TYR A 68 7.32 -3.98 -6.42
N ALA A 69 7.44 -3.51 -7.66
CA ALA A 69 6.60 -3.96 -8.77
C ALA A 69 6.80 -5.45 -9.05
N THR A 70 8.03 -5.96 -8.94
CA THR A 70 8.32 -7.39 -9.08
C THR A 70 7.67 -8.18 -7.95
N PHE A 71 7.75 -7.69 -6.71
CA PHE A 71 7.05 -8.26 -5.57
C PHE A 71 5.54 -8.34 -5.81
N VAL A 72 4.92 -7.26 -6.27
CA VAL A 72 3.48 -7.21 -6.57
C VAL A 72 3.10 -8.23 -7.66
N LYS A 73 3.95 -8.43 -8.67
CA LYS A 73 3.72 -9.45 -9.72
C LYS A 73 3.81 -10.89 -9.23
N MET A 74 4.53 -11.16 -8.13
CA MET A 74 4.63 -12.51 -7.55
C MET A 74 3.41 -12.90 -6.69
N LEU A 75 2.59 -11.92 -6.29
CA LEU A 75 1.39 -12.14 -5.49
C LEU A 75 0.31 -12.83 -6.33
N PRO A 76 -0.28 -13.94 -5.85
CA PRO A 76 -1.34 -14.67 -6.57
C PRO A 76 -2.70 -13.97 -6.47
N ASP A 77 -3.53 -14.05 -7.51
CA ASP A 77 -4.84 -13.40 -7.55
C ASP A 77 -5.92 -14.21 -6.80
N LYS A 78 -5.79 -15.53 -6.77
CA LYS A 78 -6.77 -16.46 -6.15
C LYS A 78 -6.36 -17.00 -4.80
N ASP A 79 -5.23 -16.55 -4.26
CA ASP A 79 -4.69 -17.08 -3.01
C ASP A 79 -4.17 -15.99 -2.09
N CYS A 80 -4.21 -16.29 -0.79
CA CYS A 80 -3.63 -15.42 0.23
C CYS A 80 -2.16 -15.77 0.45
N ARG A 81 -1.36 -14.77 0.80
CA ARG A 81 0.05 -14.93 1.13
C ARG A 81 0.44 -13.98 2.25
N TYR A 82 1.42 -14.39 3.05
CA TYR A 82 2.16 -13.44 3.87
C TYR A 82 3.44 -13.09 3.15
N ALA A 83 3.96 -11.90 3.38
CA ALA A 83 5.25 -11.54 2.88
C ALA A 83 6.01 -10.69 3.89
N LEU A 84 7.33 -10.75 3.79
CA LEU A 84 8.20 -9.75 4.39
C LEU A 84 8.86 -8.98 3.27
N TYR A 85 8.80 -7.66 3.39
CA TYR A 85 9.43 -6.74 2.48
C TYR A 85 10.37 -5.84 3.28
N ASP A 86 11.65 -5.83 2.92
CA ASP A 86 12.61 -4.87 3.41
C ASP A 86 12.38 -3.56 2.63
N ALA A 87 11.79 -2.56 3.28
CA ALA A 87 11.52 -1.27 2.67
C ALA A 87 12.66 -0.30 2.95
N ASN A 88 13.32 0.15 1.88
CA ASN A 88 14.34 1.19 1.95
C ASN A 88 13.73 2.51 1.54
N TYR A 89 13.67 3.45 2.48
CA TYR A 89 13.11 4.77 2.28
C TYR A 89 14.06 5.83 2.80
N GLU A 90 14.10 6.96 2.13
CA GLU A 90 14.90 8.10 2.54
C GLU A 90 13.98 9.11 3.19
N THR A 91 14.26 9.46 4.45
CA THR A 91 13.66 10.63 5.07
C THR A 91 14.58 11.82 4.85
N LYS A 92 14.06 13.03 5.07
CA LYS A 92 14.84 14.29 4.97
C LYS A 92 16.14 14.29 5.79
N GLU A 93 16.23 13.41 6.78
CA GLU A 93 17.30 13.38 7.76
C GLU A 93 18.21 12.17 7.59
N SER A 94 17.73 11.04 7.05
CA SER A 94 18.52 9.81 6.91
C SER A 94 17.84 8.78 6.01
N LYS A 95 18.65 7.92 5.39
CA LYS A 95 18.19 6.67 4.80
C LYS A 95 17.84 5.66 5.90
N LYS A 96 16.61 5.16 5.87
CA LYS A 96 16.10 4.15 6.80
C LYS A 96 15.69 2.90 6.04
N GLU A 97 15.78 1.79 6.75
CA GLU A 97 15.48 0.47 6.23
C GLU A 97 14.66 -0.24 7.31
N ASP A 98 13.38 -0.50 7.06
CA ASP A 98 12.51 -1.20 8.00
C ASP A 98 11.85 -2.41 7.33
N LEU A 99 11.72 -3.49 8.11
CA LEU A 99 10.98 -4.68 7.67
C LEU A 99 9.48 -4.46 7.83
N VAL A 100 8.77 -4.66 6.73
CA VAL A 100 7.31 -4.56 6.66
C VAL A 100 6.71 -5.95 6.49
N PHE A 101 5.83 -6.32 7.40
CA PHE A 101 5.01 -7.51 7.26
C PHE A 101 3.80 -7.20 6.38
N ILE A 102 3.69 -7.84 5.24
CA ILE A 102 2.58 -7.65 4.31
C ILE A 102 1.65 -8.86 4.39
N PHE A 103 0.37 -8.62 4.63
CA PHE A 103 -0.68 -9.63 4.55
C PHE A 103 -1.50 -9.40 3.29
N TRP A 104 -1.34 -10.30 2.31
CA TRP A 104 -2.05 -10.29 1.05
C TRP A 104 -3.27 -11.21 1.12
N ALA A 105 -4.46 -10.65 0.96
CA ALA A 105 -5.72 -11.37 1.03
C ALA A 105 -6.69 -10.89 -0.06
N PRO A 106 -6.53 -11.35 -1.32
CA PRO A 106 -7.32 -10.83 -2.42
C PRO A 106 -8.80 -11.15 -2.27
N GLU A 107 -9.67 -10.26 -2.75
CA GLU A 107 -11.12 -10.49 -2.73
C GLU A 107 -11.51 -11.76 -3.50
N SER A 108 -10.80 -12.06 -4.60
CA SER A 108 -10.99 -13.27 -5.40
C SER A 108 -10.56 -14.57 -4.71
N ALA A 109 -9.84 -14.52 -3.58
CA ALA A 109 -9.43 -15.73 -2.88
C ALA A 109 -10.61 -16.47 -2.22
N PRO A 110 -10.52 -17.80 -2.06
CA PRO A 110 -11.52 -18.59 -1.33
C PRO A 110 -11.72 -18.07 0.10
N PHE A 111 -12.98 -17.90 0.50
CA PHE A 111 -13.32 -17.43 1.85
C PHE A 111 -12.68 -18.29 2.96
N LYS A 112 -12.68 -19.62 2.79
CA LYS A 112 -12.03 -20.55 3.74
C LYS A 112 -10.53 -20.26 3.89
N SER A 113 -9.83 -19.99 2.79
CA SER A 113 -8.40 -19.63 2.85
C SER A 113 -8.22 -18.30 3.56
N LYS A 114 -8.95 -17.26 3.18
CA LYS A 114 -8.92 -15.95 3.87
C LYS A 114 -9.13 -16.08 5.38
N MET A 115 -10.10 -16.89 5.79
CA MET A 115 -10.40 -17.12 7.20
C MET A 115 -9.23 -17.78 7.95
N ILE A 116 -8.63 -18.82 7.37
CA ILE A 116 -7.51 -19.52 8.01
C ILE A 116 -6.28 -18.62 8.06
N TYR A 117 -5.98 -17.88 7.00
CA TYR A 117 -4.89 -16.91 6.98
C TYR A 117 -5.14 -15.81 8.03
N ALA A 118 -6.28 -15.13 8.02
CA ALA A 118 -6.59 -14.11 9.02
C ALA A 118 -6.47 -14.63 10.46
N SER A 119 -6.92 -15.87 10.72
CA SER A 119 -6.80 -16.51 12.03
C SER A 119 -5.38 -16.91 12.42
N SER A 120 -4.52 -17.20 11.44
CA SER A 120 -3.12 -17.61 11.62
C SER A 120 -2.15 -16.43 11.63
N LYS A 121 -2.61 -15.22 11.27
CA LYS A 121 -1.80 -13.99 11.25
C LYS A 121 -1.12 -13.73 12.60
N ASP A 122 -1.83 -13.95 13.71
CA ASP A 122 -1.27 -13.74 15.05
C ASP A 122 -0.12 -14.70 15.36
N ALA A 123 -0.21 -15.96 14.90
CA ALA A 123 0.81 -16.97 15.14
C ALA A 123 2.14 -16.62 14.48
N ILE A 124 2.12 -16.18 13.22
CA ILE A 124 3.34 -15.73 12.52
C ILE A 124 3.87 -14.43 13.12
N LYS A 125 3.01 -13.44 13.36
CA LYS A 125 3.43 -12.16 13.97
C LYS A 125 4.11 -12.36 15.32
N LYS A 126 3.63 -13.29 16.15
CA LYS A 126 4.27 -13.65 17.42
C LYS A 126 5.67 -14.24 17.28
N LYS A 127 5.97 -14.91 16.16
CA LYS A 127 7.31 -15.45 15.88
C LYS A 127 8.22 -14.41 15.24
N LEU A 128 7.65 -13.49 14.46
CA LEU A 128 8.35 -12.38 13.84
C LEU A 128 8.50 -11.19 14.80
N THR A 129 9.20 -11.41 15.92
CA THR A 129 9.34 -10.40 16.97
C THR A 129 10.24 -9.22 16.55
N GLY A 130 9.67 -8.01 16.63
CA GLY A 130 10.35 -6.76 16.32
C GLY A 130 9.98 -6.13 14.97
N ILE A 131 8.99 -6.67 14.27
CA ILE A 131 8.39 -5.98 13.12
C ILE A 131 7.58 -4.78 13.62
N LYS A 132 7.92 -3.59 13.14
CA LYS A 132 7.24 -2.34 13.49
C LYS A 132 6.05 -2.03 12.58
N HIS A 133 6.15 -2.42 11.31
CA HIS A 133 5.18 -2.03 10.28
C HIS A 133 4.46 -3.26 9.74
N GLU A 134 3.13 -3.21 9.75
CA GLU A 134 2.28 -4.21 9.10
C GLU A 134 1.42 -3.55 8.01
N LEU A 135 1.42 -4.10 6.81
CA LEU A 135 0.55 -3.67 5.72
C LEU A 135 -0.44 -4.80 5.45
N GLN A 136 -1.72 -4.48 5.30
CA GLN A 136 -2.71 -5.41 4.80
C GLN A 136 -3.18 -4.89 3.46
N ALA A 137 -3.25 -5.78 2.46
CA ALA A 137 -3.77 -5.42 1.16
C ALA A 137 -4.76 -6.48 0.64
N ASN A 138 -5.88 -6.00 0.12
CA ASN A 138 -6.95 -6.87 -0.42
C ASN A 138 -7.09 -6.78 -1.95
N CYS A 139 -6.44 -5.81 -2.59
CA CYS A 139 -6.49 -5.59 -4.04
C CYS A 139 -5.12 -5.17 -4.58
N TYR A 140 -4.89 -5.44 -5.88
CA TYR A 140 -3.59 -5.14 -6.51
C TYR A 140 -3.29 -3.65 -6.54
N GLU A 141 -4.33 -2.83 -6.65
CA GLU A 141 -4.20 -1.37 -6.65
C GLU A 141 -3.65 -0.86 -5.32
N GLU A 142 -4.15 -1.40 -4.20
CA GLU A 142 -3.72 -1.03 -2.84
C GLU A 142 -2.28 -1.47 -2.54
N VAL A 143 -1.90 -2.69 -2.95
CA VAL A 143 -0.52 -3.18 -2.75
C VAL A 143 0.47 -2.60 -3.77
N LYS A 144 0.01 -2.12 -4.91
CA LYS A 144 0.87 -1.44 -5.90
C LYS A 144 1.11 0.02 -5.51
N ASP A 145 0.18 0.62 -4.78
CA ASP A 145 0.26 1.99 -4.35
C ASP A 145 1.40 2.20 -3.35
N ARG A 146 2.45 2.88 -3.82
CA ARG A 146 3.63 3.18 -3.00
C ARG A 146 3.33 4.20 -1.91
N CYS A 147 2.28 5.01 -2.06
CA CYS A 147 1.84 5.95 -1.04
C CYS A 147 1.35 5.20 0.20
N THR A 148 0.55 4.15 0.03
CA THR A 148 0.04 3.30 1.11
C THR A 148 1.20 2.68 1.92
N LEU A 149 2.24 2.19 1.23
CA LEU A 149 3.46 1.71 1.90
C LEU A 149 4.19 2.85 2.65
N ALA A 150 4.36 4.01 2.01
CA ALA A 150 5.04 5.16 2.61
C ALA A 150 4.30 5.68 3.85
N GLU A 151 2.97 5.79 3.80
CA GLU A 151 2.11 6.17 4.92
C GLU A 151 2.28 5.20 6.09
N LYS A 152 2.35 3.89 5.80
CA LYS A 152 2.59 2.87 6.84
C LYS A 152 3.96 3.00 7.50
N LEU A 153 4.96 3.41 6.73
CA LEU A 153 6.33 3.64 7.21
C LEU A 153 6.48 4.99 7.93
N GLY A 154 5.44 5.84 7.94
CA GLY A 154 5.54 7.21 8.44
C GLY A 154 6.42 8.11 7.57
N ALA A 155 6.72 7.67 6.34
CA ALA A 155 7.40 8.46 5.34
C ALA A 155 6.38 9.41 4.71
N VAL A 156 6.50 10.70 5.02
CA VAL A 156 5.75 11.73 4.29
C VAL A 156 6.12 11.63 2.80
N PRO A 157 5.17 11.40 1.88
CA PRO A 157 5.48 11.42 0.46
C PRO A 157 6.07 12.80 0.14
N SER A 158 7.31 12.81 -0.34
CA SER A 158 8.01 14.01 -0.78
C SER A 158 7.42 14.48 -2.11
N SER A 159 6.18 14.96 -2.09
CA SER A 159 5.52 15.65 -3.20
C SER A 159 4.91 16.94 -2.66
N PRO A 160 5.42 18.12 -3.06
CA PRO A 160 4.88 19.42 -2.68
C PRO A 160 3.62 19.71 -3.51
N TRP A 161 2.52 19.01 -3.24
CA TRP A 161 1.21 19.37 -3.78
C TRP A 161 0.04 19.00 -2.83
N ARG A 162 0.22 19.09 -1.50
CA ARG A 162 -0.97 19.28 -0.66
C ARG A 162 -1.42 20.74 -0.80
N ALA A 163 -2.11 21.01 -1.90
CA ALA A 163 -2.94 22.18 -2.05
C ALA A 163 -3.94 22.21 -0.89
N SER A 164 -3.96 23.35 -0.19
CA SER A 164 -5.09 23.94 0.52
C SER A 164 -6.25 23.00 0.85
N LEU A 165 -6.09 22.19 1.90
CA LEU A 165 -7.23 21.81 2.73
C LEU A 165 -7.27 22.83 3.85
N SER A 166 -8.13 23.83 3.61
CA SER A 166 -8.50 24.89 4.53
C SER A 166 -8.48 24.41 5.98
N SER A 167 -7.69 25.10 6.78
CA SER A 167 -7.93 25.29 8.20
C SER A 167 -9.32 25.89 8.39
N GLY A 168 -10.33 25.04 8.39
CA GLY A 168 -11.66 25.34 8.91
C GLY A 168 -11.58 25.33 10.42
N SER A 169 -11.15 26.46 10.99
CA SER A 169 -11.31 26.75 12.41
C SER A 169 -12.81 26.71 12.75
N PRO A 170 -13.26 25.90 13.73
CA PRO A 170 -14.59 26.09 14.29
C PRO A 170 -14.53 27.23 15.31
N THR A 171 -14.90 28.44 14.90
CA THR A 171 -15.26 29.50 15.85
C THR A 171 -16.67 29.23 16.38
N PRO A 172 -16.88 29.22 17.71
CA PRO A 172 -18.22 29.08 18.27
C PRO A 172 -19.05 30.35 18.03
N ALA A 173 -20.30 30.13 17.65
CA ALA A 173 -21.32 31.14 17.45
C ALA A 173 -21.59 31.93 18.73
N LEU A 174 -21.54 33.26 18.64
CA LEU A 174 -22.24 34.17 19.55
C LEU A 174 -23.12 35.08 18.70
N GLY A 175 -24.42 34.91 18.92
CA GLY A 175 -25.47 35.67 18.26
C GLY A 175 -25.40 37.16 18.60
N GLY A 176 -25.81 37.96 17.63
CA GLY A 176 -25.93 39.40 17.76
C GLY A 176 -26.72 39.94 16.58
N CYS A 177 -28.04 39.91 16.70
CA CYS A 177 -28.97 40.53 15.79
C CYS A 177 -28.64 42.02 15.62
N ARG A 178 -28.46 42.50 14.39
CA ARG A 178 -28.82 43.88 14.05
C ARG A 178 -29.10 44.03 12.55
N LEU A 179 -30.35 44.40 12.29
CA LEU A 179 -30.95 44.74 11.01
C LEU A 179 -30.26 45.95 10.35
N PRO A 180 -30.16 46.00 9.02
CA PRO A 180 -30.12 47.25 8.27
C PRO A 180 -31.52 47.62 7.71
N PRO A 181 -31.81 48.92 7.53
CA PRO A 181 -33.14 49.40 7.14
C PRO A 181 -33.40 49.33 5.63
N SER A 182 -34.70 49.26 5.31
CA SER A 182 -35.31 49.17 4.00
C SER A 182 -35.46 50.53 3.30
N SER A 183 -35.05 50.60 2.04
CA SER A 183 -35.56 51.49 0.97
C SER A 183 -34.79 51.14 -0.30
N GLY A 184 -35.33 50.92 -1.48
CA GLY A 184 -36.68 51.07 -2.01
C GLY A 184 -36.54 51.06 -3.54
N GLY A 185 -37.51 50.49 -4.25
CA GLY A 185 -37.75 50.77 -5.67
C GLY A 185 -37.11 49.83 -6.71
N GLY A 186 -37.98 49.04 -7.35
CA GLY A 186 -38.14 49.18 -8.80
C GLY A 186 -37.68 48.04 -9.72
N GLN A 187 -38.68 47.32 -10.25
CA GLN A 187 -38.80 46.82 -11.63
C GLN A 187 -37.95 45.57 -11.99
N SER A 188 -38.53 44.37 -12.06
CA SER A 188 -39.39 43.78 -13.13
C SER A 188 -38.60 42.93 -14.14
N LEU A 189 -39.21 41.79 -14.49
CA LEU A 189 -38.97 40.87 -15.63
C LEU A 189 -38.13 39.60 -15.39
N HIS A 190 -38.87 38.50 -15.15
CA HIS A 190 -38.64 37.13 -15.65
C HIS A 190 -38.56 37.14 -17.21
N PRO A 191 -38.16 36.09 -17.98
CA PRO A 191 -37.87 34.68 -17.63
C PRO A 191 -36.61 34.07 -18.30
N SER A 192 -36.42 32.76 -18.06
CA SER A 192 -36.05 31.74 -19.06
C SER A 192 -34.68 31.07 -18.91
N CYS A 193 -34.76 29.78 -18.53
CA CYS A 193 -33.87 28.72 -18.97
C CYS A 193 -33.62 28.80 -20.49
N GLN A 194 -32.44 28.39 -20.97
CA GLN A 194 -32.22 27.11 -21.65
C GLN A 194 -30.89 27.04 -22.46
N THR A 195 -30.28 25.86 -22.33
CA THR A 195 -29.60 25.06 -23.38
C THR A 195 -28.19 25.46 -23.90
N ASP A 196 -27.27 24.53 -23.63
CA ASP A 196 -25.99 24.26 -24.30
C ASP A 196 -26.03 24.26 -25.84
N PRO A 197 -24.95 24.69 -26.51
CA PRO A 197 -24.59 24.20 -27.83
C PRO A 197 -23.29 23.35 -27.87
N PRO A 198 -23.21 22.34 -28.76
CA PRO A 198 -22.09 21.40 -28.90
C PRO A 198 -20.91 21.95 -29.74
N PRO A 199 -19.73 21.28 -29.75
CA PRO A 199 -18.55 21.73 -30.50
C PRO A 199 -18.57 21.36 -32.00
N PRO A 200 -17.90 22.14 -32.87
CA PRO A 200 -17.93 21.94 -34.32
C PRO A 200 -16.90 20.92 -34.86
N GLY A 201 -17.40 19.95 -35.63
CA GLY A 201 -17.15 19.81 -37.07
C GLY A 201 -15.73 19.66 -37.61
N PHE A 202 -15.43 18.45 -38.10
CA PHE A 202 -14.40 18.14 -39.11
C PHE A 202 -14.66 18.87 -40.44
N SER A 203 -13.60 19.29 -41.12
CA SER A 203 -13.65 19.62 -42.56
C SER A 203 -12.52 18.94 -43.32
N SER A 204 -12.93 18.10 -44.27
CA SER A 204 -12.12 17.47 -45.31
C SER A 204 -11.60 18.50 -46.32
N SER A 205 -10.50 18.19 -47.00
CA SER A 205 -10.23 18.72 -48.34
C SER A 205 -9.46 17.70 -49.16
N LEU A 206 -9.92 17.58 -50.38
CA LEU A 206 -9.80 16.48 -51.34
C LEU A 206 -9.39 17.16 -52.66
N HIS A 207 -8.83 16.37 -53.59
CA HIS A 207 -8.56 16.63 -55.01
C HIS A 207 -7.22 17.28 -55.40
N PRO A 208 -6.84 17.18 -56.69
CA PRO A 208 -7.24 16.19 -57.73
C PRO A 208 -6.12 15.23 -58.12
#